data_AF-A0AAW1TKE1-F1
#
_entry.id   AF-A0AAW1TKE1-F1
#
_cell.length_a   1.000
_cell.length_b   1.000
_cell.length_c   1.000
_cell.angle_alpha   90.00
_cell.angle_beta   90.00
_cell.angle_gamma   90.00
#
_symmetry.space_group_name_H-M   'P 1'
#
loop_
_entity.id
_entity.type
_entity.pdbx_description
1 polymer ?
#
loop_
_entity_poly.entity_id
_entity_poly.type
_entity_poly.pdbx_seq_one_letter_code
_entity_poly.pdbx_strand_id
1 'polypeptide(L)'
;MEHDLYGAQRKVWKMLKNRKKPVNEYVQTKIISPDIWEKYFTELYQDEEPTDSWVNEDETPDDVLITEEELDRIRNTDIRARCGIADIVRWGRQRRREWYAHVRRMHENILPRIMMESTPHGKRPPGRPPKMWQESGQSTSQETIQRRLQQATDQ
;
A
#
# COMPACT_ATOMS: atom_id res chain seq x y z
N MET A 1 9.03 47.93 -15.19
CA MET A 1 9.32 46.68 -15.93
C MET A 1 9.38 45.57 -14.91
N GLU A 2 8.30 44.83 -14.76
CA GLU A 2 8.21 43.71 -13.82
C GLU A 2 9.15 42.60 -14.29
N HIS A 3 10.12 42.24 -13.45
CA HIS A 3 11.03 41.15 -13.74
C HIS A 3 10.24 39.82 -13.70
N ASP A 4 10.09 39.19 -14.87
CA ASP A 4 9.45 37.89 -15.03
C ASP A 4 10.25 36.79 -14.29
N LEU A 5 9.92 36.59 -13.02
CA LEU A 5 10.39 35.50 -12.16
C LEU A 5 10.01 34.11 -12.74
N TYR A 6 8.94 34.04 -13.53
CA TYR A 6 8.37 32.80 -14.05
C TYR A 6 9.17 32.26 -15.26
N GLY A 7 9.70 33.16 -16.10
CA GLY A 7 10.55 32.81 -17.24
C GLY A 7 11.89 32.21 -16.83
N ALA A 8 12.52 32.74 -15.77
CA ALA A 8 13.76 32.21 -15.21
C ALA A 8 13.54 30.81 -14.59
N GLN A 9 12.45 30.61 -13.85
CA GLN A 9 12.06 29.32 -13.30
C GLN A 9 11.82 28.28 -14.39
N ARG A 10 11.15 28.63 -15.49
CA ARG A 10 10.95 27.71 -16.63
C ARG A 10 12.25 27.26 -17.25
N LYS A 11 13.24 28.15 -17.42
CA LYS A 11 14.57 27.79 -17.95
C LYS A 11 15.29 26.82 -17.02
N VAL A 12 15.23 27.07 -15.70
CA VAL A 12 15.78 26.17 -14.68
C VAL A 12 15.07 24.82 -14.67
N TRP A 13 13.74 24.81 -14.78
CA TRP A 13 12.94 23.58 -14.85
C TRP A 13 13.22 22.77 -16.13
N LYS A 14 13.43 23.43 -17.27
CA LYS A 14 13.81 22.78 -18.53
C LYS A 14 15.21 22.17 -18.42
N MET A 15 16.17 22.88 -17.83
CA MET A 15 17.51 22.37 -17.51
C MET A 15 17.45 21.16 -16.57
N LEU A 16 16.64 21.23 -15.51
CA LEU A 16 16.50 20.14 -14.54
C LEU A 16 15.84 18.90 -15.16
N LYS A 17 14.83 19.10 -16.01
CA LYS A 17 14.13 18.03 -16.73
C LYS A 17 15.03 17.35 -17.77
N ASN A 18 15.89 18.12 -18.45
CA ASN A 18 16.88 17.58 -19.40
C ASN A 18 18.06 16.88 -18.71
N ARG A 19 18.29 17.14 -17.40
CA ARG A 19 19.29 16.46 -16.57
C ARG A 19 18.78 15.16 -15.95
N LYS A 20 17.47 14.95 -15.85
CA LYS A 20 16.87 13.67 -15.49
C LYS A 20 17.02 12.72 -16.68
N LYS A 21 18.23 12.16 -16.84
CA LYS A 21 18.38 10.91 -17.61
C LYS A 21 17.35 9.93 -17.03
N PRO A 22 16.62 9.14 -17.84
CA PRO A 22 15.91 8.00 -17.29
C PRO A 22 16.99 7.17 -16.58
N VAL A 23 16.96 7.17 -15.26
CA VAL A 23 17.75 6.21 -14.51
C VAL A 23 17.06 4.90 -14.84
N ASN A 24 17.56 4.23 -15.87
CA ASN A 24 17.22 2.85 -16.11
C ASN A 24 17.84 2.09 -14.95
N GLU A 25 17.08 1.98 -13.86
CA GLU A 25 17.37 1.15 -12.69
C GLU A 25 17.26 -0.34 -13.10
N TYR A 26 18.00 -0.74 -14.14
CA TYR A 26 18.35 -2.14 -14.29
C TYR A 26 19.48 -2.38 -13.29
N VAL A 27 19.10 -2.52 -12.01
CA VAL A 27 19.96 -3.23 -11.06
C VAL A 27 20.11 -4.60 -11.69
N GLN A 28 21.26 -4.85 -12.30
CA GLN A 28 21.64 -6.20 -12.70
C GLN A 28 21.78 -6.99 -11.41
N THR A 29 20.67 -7.52 -10.91
CA THR A 29 20.69 -8.47 -9.81
C THR A 29 21.46 -9.68 -10.32
N LYS A 30 22.40 -10.15 -9.50
CA LYS A 30 23.05 -11.43 -9.79
C LYS A 30 21.95 -12.47 -9.74
N ILE A 31 21.55 -12.99 -10.89
CA ILE A 31 20.57 -14.06 -10.98
C ILE A 31 21.20 -15.26 -10.29
N ILE A 32 20.62 -15.65 -9.15
CA ILE A 32 21.06 -16.84 -8.42
C ILE A 32 20.56 -18.03 -9.24
N SER A 33 21.46 -18.93 -9.65
CA SER A 33 21.05 -20.12 -10.39
C SER A 33 20.24 -21.05 -9.48
N PRO A 34 19.33 -21.86 -10.05
CA PRO A 34 18.57 -22.86 -9.30
C PRO A 34 19.48 -23.78 -8.48
N ASP A 35 20.65 -24.13 -8.99
CA ASP A 35 21.61 -25.02 -8.31
C ASP A 35 22.18 -24.41 -7.01
N ILE A 36 22.37 -23.08 -6.98
CA ILE A 36 22.82 -22.37 -5.78
C ILE A 36 21.69 -22.35 -4.74
N TRP A 37 20.44 -22.20 -5.20
CA TRP A 37 19.27 -22.30 -4.33
C TRP A 37 19.12 -23.69 -3.73
N GLU A 38 19.24 -24.73 -4.56
CA GLU A 38 19.13 -26.12 -4.13
C GLU A 38 20.16 -26.43 -3.04
N LYS A 39 21.43 -26.07 -3.26
CA LYS A 39 22.48 -26.25 -2.25
C LYS A 39 22.16 -25.52 -0.94
N TYR A 40 21.69 -24.28 -1.01
CA TYR A 40 21.32 -23.49 0.18
C TYR A 40 20.15 -24.10 0.94
N PHE A 41 19.12 -24.60 0.24
CA PHE A 41 17.99 -25.27 0.87
C PHE A 41 18.37 -26.63 1.46
N THR A 42 19.18 -27.42 0.75
CA THR A 42 19.71 -28.67 1.30
C THR A 42 20.53 -28.42 2.57
N GLU A 43 21.36 -27.37 2.60
CA GLU A 43 22.13 -26.99 3.80
C GLU A 43 21.24 -26.50 4.95
N LEU A 44 20.18 -25.74 4.67
CA LEU A 44 19.25 -25.27 5.70
C LEU A 44 18.43 -26.37 6.36
N TYR A 45 18.04 -27.39 5.61
CA TYR A 45 17.19 -28.49 6.09
C TYR A 45 17.99 -29.78 6.37
N GLN A 46 19.32 -29.71 6.39
CA GLN A 46 20.22 -30.84 6.68
C GLN A 46 20.05 -31.41 8.11
N ASP A 47 19.60 -30.59 9.06
CA ASP A 47 19.35 -31.00 10.46
C ASP A 47 17.94 -31.58 10.67
N GLU A 48 17.09 -31.53 9.64
CA GLU A 48 15.75 -32.13 9.63
C GLU A 48 15.74 -33.39 8.75
N GLU A 49 16.72 -34.28 8.91
CA GLU A 49 16.51 -35.66 8.46
C GLU A 49 15.34 -36.23 9.27
N PRO A 50 14.18 -36.48 8.66
CA PRO A 50 13.09 -37.13 9.36
C PRO A 50 13.60 -38.54 9.64
N THR A 51 13.68 -38.90 10.92
CA THR A 51 13.68 -40.31 11.29
C THR A 51 12.60 -41.01 10.46
N ASP A 52 12.99 -42.10 9.82
CA ASP A 52 12.22 -43.04 8.98
C ASP A 52 11.02 -43.64 9.75
N SER A 53 10.12 -42.77 10.23
CA SER A 53 9.01 -43.08 11.14
C SER A 53 7.75 -42.30 10.81
N TRP A 54 7.68 -41.61 9.67
CA TRP A 54 6.45 -41.03 9.14
C TRP A 54 5.97 -41.78 7.89
N VAL A 55 5.86 -43.11 8.03
CA VAL A 55 4.74 -43.82 7.42
C VAL A 55 3.91 -44.36 8.59
N ASN A 56 3.05 -43.51 9.12
CA ASN A 56 1.77 -43.99 9.61
C ASN A 56 0.75 -43.51 8.58
N GLU A 57 0.09 -44.45 7.92
CA GLU A 57 -1.02 -44.24 6.98
C GLU A 57 -2.28 -43.67 7.67
N ASP A 58 -2.18 -43.23 8.92
CA ASP A 58 -3.31 -42.81 9.71
C ASP A 58 -3.30 -41.29 9.90
N GLU A 59 -4.21 -40.66 9.16
CA GLU A 59 -4.90 -39.42 9.53
C GLU A 59 -4.01 -38.15 9.56
N THR A 60 -3.58 -37.66 8.40
CA THR A 60 -3.60 -36.21 8.22
C THR A 60 -5.07 -35.80 8.26
N PRO A 61 -5.54 -35.00 9.23
CA PRO A 61 -6.91 -34.54 9.24
C PRO A 61 -7.18 -33.81 7.94
N ASP A 62 -8.22 -34.22 7.20
CA ASP A 62 -8.64 -33.60 5.93
C ASP A 62 -8.80 -32.06 6.03
N ASP A 63 -8.90 -31.53 7.25
CA ASP A 63 -9.06 -30.12 7.60
C ASP A 63 -7.85 -29.21 7.28
N VAL A 64 -6.67 -29.75 6.94
CA VAL A 64 -5.43 -28.95 6.76
C VAL A 64 -4.99 -28.84 5.28
N LEU A 65 -5.54 -29.66 4.39
CA LEU A 65 -5.31 -29.54 2.95
C LEU A 65 -6.28 -28.52 2.34
N ILE A 66 -5.96 -27.23 2.49
CA ILE A 66 -6.68 -26.18 1.76
C ILE A 66 -6.37 -26.36 0.27
N THR A 67 -7.36 -26.85 -0.47
CA THR A 67 -7.24 -27.02 -1.93
C THR A 67 -7.09 -25.67 -2.63
N GLU A 68 -6.46 -25.63 -3.81
CA GLU A 68 -6.31 -24.40 -4.61
C GLU A 68 -7.68 -23.74 -4.89
N GLU A 69 -8.72 -24.58 -5.06
CA GLU A 69 -10.11 -24.15 -5.24
C GLU A 69 -10.75 -23.55 -3.97
N GLU A 70 -10.30 -23.96 -2.78
CA GLU A 70 -10.74 -23.40 -1.51
C GLU A 70 -10.09 -22.04 -1.24
N LEU A 71 -8.82 -21.85 -1.57
CA LEU A 71 -8.15 -20.55 -1.44
C LEU A 71 -8.85 -19.45 -2.25
N ASP A 72 -9.31 -19.78 -3.46
CA ASP A 72 -10.08 -18.85 -4.31
C ASP A 72 -11.45 -18.46 -3.73
N ARG A 73 -12.01 -19.30 -2.85
CA ARG A 73 -13.29 -19.02 -2.17
C ARG A 73 -13.14 -18.25 -0.87
N ILE A 74 -11.92 -18.17 -0.31
CA ILE A 74 -11.70 -17.44 0.94
C ILE A 74 -11.72 -15.94 0.67
N ARG A 75 -12.56 -15.21 1.40
CA ARG A 75 -12.60 -13.75 1.26
C ARG A 75 -11.37 -13.14 1.89
N ASN A 76 -10.89 -12.03 1.30
CA ASN A 76 -9.80 -11.23 1.86
C ASN A 76 -10.03 -10.78 3.31
N THR A 77 -11.29 -10.69 3.77
CA THR A 77 -11.63 -10.42 5.18
C THR A 77 -11.18 -11.55 6.10
N ASP A 78 -11.33 -12.78 5.64
CA ASP A 78 -11.12 -13.99 6.43
C ASP A 78 -9.62 -14.29 6.52
N ILE A 79 -8.89 -14.09 5.42
CA ILE A 79 -7.41 -14.12 5.40
C ILE A 79 -6.85 -13.11 6.40
N ARG A 80 -7.33 -11.87 6.38
CA ARG A 80 -6.87 -10.82 7.30
C ARG A 80 -7.17 -11.16 8.77
N ALA A 81 -8.33 -11.75 9.05
CA ALA A 81 -8.70 -12.20 10.38
C ALA A 81 -7.77 -13.31 10.88
N ARG A 82 -7.49 -14.32 10.05
CA ARG A 82 -6.55 -15.42 10.36
C ARG A 82 -5.14 -14.90 10.62
N CYS A 83 -4.67 -13.93 9.83
CA CYS A 83 -3.34 -13.35 10.00
C CYS A 83 -3.27 -12.26 11.09
N GLY A 84 -4.39 -11.85 11.69
CA GLY A 84 -4.45 -10.73 12.63
C GLY A 84 -4.06 -9.37 12.02
N ILE A 85 -4.19 -9.22 10.70
CA ILE A 85 -3.76 -8.03 9.95
C ILE A 85 -4.93 -7.06 9.79
N ALA A 86 -4.70 -5.78 10.13
CA ALA A 86 -5.68 -4.73 9.89
C ALA A 86 -5.85 -4.41 8.40
N ASP A 87 -7.08 -4.05 7.99
CA ASP A 87 -7.34 -3.60 6.62
C ASP A 87 -6.47 -2.36 6.27
N ILE A 88 -5.67 -2.49 5.22
CA ILE A 88 -4.76 -1.44 4.73
C ILE A 88 -5.51 -0.16 4.36
N VAL A 89 -6.75 -0.27 3.87
CA VAL A 89 -7.57 0.88 3.52
C VAL A 89 -7.94 1.64 4.80
N ARG A 90 -8.35 0.91 5.84
CA ARG A 90 -8.65 1.48 7.17
C ARG A 90 -7.41 2.12 7.79
N TRP A 91 -6.28 1.43 7.75
CA TRP A 91 -5.00 1.96 8.24
C TRP A 91 -4.60 3.25 7.53
N GLY A 92 -4.69 3.29 6.20
CA GLY A 92 -4.39 4.48 5.40
C GLY A 92 -5.33 5.65 5.72
N ARG A 93 -6.63 5.38 5.95
CA ARG A 93 -7.60 6.39 6.40
C ARG A 93 -7.26 6.92 7.79
N GLN A 94 -6.89 6.05 8.72
CA GLN A 94 -6.50 6.42 10.09
C GLN A 94 -5.29 7.37 10.07
N ARG A 95 -4.22 6.98 9.38
CA ARG A 95 -3.01 7.81 9.22
C ARG A 95 -3.31 9.18 8.61
N ARG A 96 -4.23 9.25 7.65
CA ARG A 96 -4.65 10.52 7.04
C ARG A 96 -5.38 11.42 8.05
N ARG A 97 -6.23 10.87 8.91
CA ARG A 97 -6.91 11.63 9.98
C ARG A 97 -5.92 12.17 11.00
N GLU A 98 -4.96 11.34 11.42
CA GLU A 98 -3.90 11.74 12.35
C GLU A 98 -3.05 12.88 11.76
N TRP A 99 -2.65 12.76 10.49
CA TRP A 99 -1.94 13.81 9.77
C TRP A 99 -2.76 15.10 9.70
N TYR A 100 -4.05 15.01 9.35
CA TYR A 100 -4.93 16.17 9.29
C TYR A 100 -5.06 16.87 10.64
N ALA A 101 -5.27 16.11 11.72
CA ALA A 101 -5.33 16.64 13.08
C ALA A 101 -4.00 17.23 13.55
N HIS A 102 -2.87 16.66 13.12
CA HIS A 102 -1.54 17.19 13.39
C HIS A 102 -1.33 18.54 12.69
N VAL A 103 -1.58 18.61 11.38
CA VAL A 103 -1.50 19.87 10.62
C VAL A 103 -2.48 20.92 11.15
N ARG A 104 -3.68 20.51 11.57
CA ARG A 104 -4.65 21.40 12.24
C ARG A 104 -4.24 21.92 13.62
N ARG A 105 -3.19 21.37 14.24
CA ARG A 105 -2.60 21.90 15.48
C ARG A 105 -1.34 22.72 15.23
N MET A 106 -0.76 22.66 14.03
CA MET A 106 0.38 23.50 13.65
C MET A 106 -0.03 24.96 13.50
N HIS A 107 0.94 25.85 13.70
CA HIS A 107 0.74 27.29 13.51
C HIS A 107 0.42 27.63 12.04
N GLU A 108 -0.30 28.73 11.83
CA GLU A 108 -0.77 29.19 10.51
C GLU A 108 0.36 29.39 9.50
N ASN A 109 1.51 29.88 9.96
CA ASN A 109 2.65 30.18 9.08
C ASN A 109 3.48 28.95 8.64
N ILE A 110 3.11 27.70 9.03
CA ILE A 110 3.88 26.49 8.68
C ILE A 110 3.42 26.05 7.29
N LEU A 111 4.36 25.69 6.42
CA LEU A 111 4.08 25.26 5.04
C LEU A 111 2.98 24.19 4.92
N PRO A 112 2.99 23.07 5.68
CA PRO A 112 1.89 22.11 5.71
C PRO A 112 0.49 22.72 5.93
N ARG A 113 0.38 23.68 6.86
CA ARG A 113 -0.87 24.35 7.20
C ARG A 113 -1.33 25.27 6.07
N ILE A 114 -0.43 26.10 5.56
CA ILE A 114 -0.68 26.96 4.39
C ILE A 114 -1.12 26.13 3.19
N MET A 115 -0.44 25.01 2.91
CA MET A 115 -0.76 24.14 1.79
C MET A 115 -2.11 23.45 1.96
N MET A 116 -2.45 23.03 3.18
CA MET A 116 -3.75 22.43 3.51
C MET A 116 -4.92 23.40 3.27
N GLU A 117 -4.71 24.70 3.49
CA GLU A 117 -5.72 25.74 3.31
C GLU A 117 -5.71 26.34 1.89
N SER A 118 -4.59 26.22 1.18
CA SER A 118 -4.45 26.72 -0.18
C SER A 118 -5.37 25.98 -1.16
N THR A 119 -6.12 26.74 -1.95
CA THR A 119 -6.86 26.20 -3.10
C THR A 119 -6.00 26.36 -4.35
N PRO A 120 -5.64 25.28 -5.06
CA PRO A 120 -4.84 25.39 -6.27
C PRO A 120 -5.62 26.14 -7.36
N HIS A 121 -5.04 27.20 -7.88
CA HIS A 121 -5.62 27.99 -8.97
C HIS A 121 -5.33 27.34 -10.33
N GLY A 122 -6.36 27.21 -11.17
CA GLY A 122 -6.24 26.72 -12.56
C GLY A 122 -7.24 25.61 -12.93
N LYS A 123 -7.36 25.33 -14.23
CA LYS A 123 -8.18 24.22 -14.75
C LYS A 123 -7.38 22.92 -14.74
N ARG A 124 -7.97 21.82 -14.24
CA ARG A 124 -7.35 20.50 -14.30
C ARG A 124 -7.38 19.94 -15.73
N PRO A 125 -6.36 19.18 -16.16
CA PRO A 125 -6.40 18.51 -17.45
C PRO A 125 -7.50 17.45 -17.49
N PRO A 126 -8.06 17.15 -18.68
CA PRO A 126 -9.09 16.13 -18.85
C PRO A 126 -8.56 14.73 -18.48
N GLY A 127 -9.43 13.88 -17.92
CA GLY A 127 -9.16 12.47 -17.61
C GLY A 127 -9.01 12.11 -16.13
N ARG A 128 -8.79 13.08 -15.22
CA ARG A 128 -8.77 12.83 -13.77
C ARG A 128 -10.17 13.03 -13.18
N PRO A 129 -10.62 12.19 -12.22
CA PRO A 129 -11.84 12.47 -11.47
C PRO A 129 -11.81 13.90 -10.92
N PRO A 130 -12.94 14.63 -10.93
CA PRO A 130 -13.02 16.02 -10.45
C PRO A 130 -12.80 16.16 -8.94
N LYS A 131 -12.41 15.08 -8.25
CA LYS A 131 -12.25 15.01 -6.81
C LYS A 131 -10.99 15.71 -6.33
N MET A 132 -11.16 16.69 -5.45
CA MET A 132 -10.06 17.36 -4.75
C MET A 132 -9.52 16.48 -3.61
N TRP A 133 -8.29 16.75 -3.17
CA TRP A 133 -7.71 16.03 -2.03
C TRP A 133 -8.52 16.28 -0.75
N GLN A 134 -9.08 17.49 -0.57
CA GLN A 134 -9.99 17.81 0.54
C GLN A 134 -11.28 16.97 0.48
N GLU A 135 -11.85 16.80 -0.72
CA GLU A 135 -13.06 16.01 -0.96
C GLU A 135 -12.82 14.49 -0.81
N SER A 136 -11.56 14.03 -0.87
CA SER A 136 -11.22 12.62 -0.65
C SER A 136 -11.59 12.12 0.75
N GLY A 137 -11.65 13.01 1.74
CA GLY A 137 -11.96 12.69 3.14
C GLY A 137 -13.43 12.33 3.39
N GLN A 138 -14.36 12.80 2.56
CA GLN A 138 -15.80 12.57 2.75
C GLN A 138 -16.31 11.27 2.07
N SER A 139 -15.40 10.44 1.54
CA SER A 139 -15.75 9.20 0.85
C SER A 139 -16.14 8.10 1.85
N THR A 140 -17.38 8.14 2.33
CA THR A 140 -17.94 7.21 3.32
C THR A 140 -18.40 5.87 2.73
N SER A 141 -18.21 5.62 1.42
CA SER A 141 -18.80 4.47 0.71
C SER A 141 -18.57 3.10 1.36
N GLN A 142 -17.45 2.89 2.04
CA GLN A 142 -17.15 1.63 2.75
C GLN A 142 -17.51 1.65 4.25
N GLU A 143 -17.64 2.82 4.87
CA GLU A 143 -17.99 2.96 6.30
C GLU A 143 -19.48 2.75 6.53
N THR A 144 -20.32 3.17 5.59
CA THR A 144 -21.77 2.99 5.67
C THR A 144 -22.16 1.51 5.67
N ILE A 145 -21.43 0.66 4.94
CA ILE A 145 -21.69 -0.78 4.86
C ILE A 145 -21.38 -1.45 6.20
N GLN A 146 -20.24 -1.12 6.83
CA GLN A 146 -19.83 -1.72 8.09
C GLN A 146 -20.66 -1.23 9.29
N ARG A 147 -21.06 0.06 9.33
CA ARG A 147 -21.99 0.55 10.36
C ARG A 147 -23.33 -0.15 10.30
N ARG A 148 -23.85 -0.43 9.10
CA ARG A 148 -25.08 -1.20 8.93
C ARG A 148 -24.93 -2.64 9.41
N LEU A 149 -23.78 -3.28 9.14
CA LEU A 149 -23.49 -4.63 9.63
C LEU A 149 -23.41 -4.66 11.17
N GLN A 150 -22.72 -3.70 11.79
CA GLN A 150 -22.61 -3.60 13.24
C GLN A 150 -23.98 -3.35 13.91
N GLN A 151 -24.80 -2.46 13.33
CA GLN A 151 -26.16 -2.21 13.82
C GLN A 151 -27.08 -3.43 13.68
N ALA A 152 -26.81 -4.31 12.72
CA ALA A 152 -27.58 -5.55 12.53
C ALA A 152 -27.13 -6.70 13.45
N THR A 153 -25.89 -6.66 13.98
CA THR A 153 -25.41 -7.63 14.97
C THR A 153 -25.75 -7.24 16.41
N ASP A 154 -25.98 -5.95 16.65
CA ASP A 154 -26.29 -5.40 17.98
C ASP A 154 -27.82 -5.35 18.26
N GLN A 155 -28.66 -5.81 17.31
CA GLN A 155 -30.12 -6.00 17.43
C GLN A 155 -30.46 -7.48 17.61
#